data_AF-A0ABD1M6V7-F1
#
_entry.id   AF-A0ABD1M6V7-F1
#
_cell.length_a   1.000
_cell.length_b   1.000
_cell.length_c   1.000
_cell.angle_alpha   90.00
_cell.angle_beta   90.00
_cell.angle_gamma   90.00
#
_symmetry.space_group_name_H-M   'P 1'
#
loop_
_entity.id
_entity.type
_entity.pdbx_description
1 polymer ?
#
loop_
_entity_poly.entity_id
_entity_poly.type
_entity_poly.pdbx_seq_one_letter_code
_entity_poly.pdbx_strand_id
1 'polypeptide(L)' 'MEGLPTKNNLRLRNIILSNSQLICPLCEFDLETEVHLFCWCKVTDSLWKRWWRTFQCPVVPPNSLGNLYLMKPV' A
#
# COMPACT_ATOMS: atom_id res chain seq x y z
N MET A 1 -2.77 8.32 -11.28
CA MET A 1 -1.72 8.39 -10.25
C MET A 1 -0.92 7.11 -10.37
N GLU A 2 0.26 7.18 -10.99
CA GLU A 2 1.26 6.09 -11.01
C GLU A 2 2.61 6.68 -10.65
N GLY A 3 2.61 7.65 -9.73
CA GLY A 3 3.79 8.45 -9.41
C GLY A 3 4.81 7.67 -8.60
N LEU A 4 4.36 6.74 -7.76
CA LEU A 4 5.23 6.01 -6.87
C LEU A 4 6.03 4.97 -7.64
N PRO A 5 7.34 4.81 -7.37
CA PRO A 5 8.19 3.86 -8.06
C PRO A 5 7.99 2.43 -7.52
N THR A 6 6.74 1.95 -7.43
CA THR A 6 6.46 0.56 -7.06
C THR A 6 7.02 -0.38 -8.12
N LYS A 7 7.41 -1.59 -7.74
CA LYS A 7 7.95 -2.55 -8.72
C LYS A 7 6.98 -2.86 -9.86
N ASN A 8 5.67 -2.86 -9.60
CA ASN A 8 4.68 -2.94 -10.66
C ASN A 8 4.75 -1.72 -11.61
N ASN A 9 4.84 -0.50 -11.09
CA ASN A 9 4.97 0.71 -11.91
C ASN A 9 6.30 0.76 -12.67
N LEU A 10 7.41 0.30 -12.07
CA LEU A 10 8.70 0.17 -12.75
C LEU A 10 8.59 -0.78 -13.96
N ARG A 11 7.92 -1.93 -13.79
CA ARG A 11 7.63 -2.85 -14.90
C ARG A 11 6.76 -2.22 -15.99
N LEU A 12 5.72 -1.48 -15.61
CA LEU A 12 4.88 -0.73 -16.56
C LEU A 12 5.66 0.34 -17.33
N ARG A 13 6.73 0.87 -16.74
CA ARG A 13 7.68 1.80 -17.39
C ARG A 13 8.81 1.09 -18.14
N ASN A 14 8.64 -0.20 -18.48
CA ASN A 14 9.59 -1.03 -19.22
C ASN A 14 10.92 -1.31 -18.50
N ILE A 15 10.98 -1.19 -17.17
CA ILE A 15 12.13 -1.69 -16.40
C ILE A 15 12.01 -3.21 -16.27
N ILE A 16 13.06 -3.92 -16.68
CA ILE A 16 13.09 -5.38 -16.69
C ILE A 16 13.22 -5.89 -15.25
N LEU A 17 12.17 -6.55 -14.77
CA LEU A 17 12.10 -7.20 -13.46
C LEU A 17 11.56 -8.62 -13.65
N SER A 18 12.15 -9.60 -12.97
CA SER A 18 11.60 -10.96 -12.93
C SER A 18 10.30 -11.01 -12.11
N ASN A 19 9.49 -12.05 -12.30
CA ASN A 19 8.26 -12.24 -11.52
C ASN A 19 8.54 -12.32 -10.01
N SER A 20 9.67 -12.92 -9.61
CA SER A 20 10.07 -12.97 -8.20
C SER A 20 10.46 -11.60 -7.65
N GLN A 21 11.02 -10.72 -8.47
CA GLN A 21 11.35 -9.36 -8.05
C GLN A 21 10.09 -8.53 -7.78
N LEU A 22 8.97 -8.77 -8.48
CA LEU A 22 7.72 -8.00 -8.33
C LEU A 22 7.01 -8.18 -6.98
N ILE A 23 7.44 -9.14 -6.17
CA ILE A 23 6.84 -9.41 -4.87
C ILE A 23 7.12 -8.25 -3.90
N CYS A 24 6.11 -7.92 -3.11
CA CYS A 24 6.14 -6.92 -2.07
C CYS A 24 7.22 -7.26 -1.03
N PRO A 25 8.18 -6.34 -0.76
CA PRO A 25 9.26 -6.59 0.18
C PRO A 25 8.81 -6.60 1.65
N LEU A 26 7.57 -6.18 1.92
CA LEU A 26 7.03 -6.15 3.28
C LEU A 26 6.37 -7.48 3.66
N CYS A 27 5.48 -7.99 2.81
CA CYS A 27 4.74 -9.22 3.10
C CYS A 27 5.37 -10.47 2.49
N GLU A 28 6.29 -10.28 1.54
CA GLU A 28 6.98 -11.32 0.77
C GLU A 28 6.04 -12.31 0.06
N PHE A 29 4.82 -11.87 -0.25
CA PHE A 29 3.76 -12.75 -0.75
C PHE A 29 3.04 -12.19 -1.98
N ASP A 30 2.45 -11.00 -1.88
CA ASP A 30 1.68 -10.38 -2.96
C ASP A 30 2.54 -9.48 -3.85
N LEU A 31 2.00 -9.06 -5.00
CA LEU A 31 2.64 -8.09 -5.88
C LEU A 31 2.76 -6.71 -5.22
N GLU A 32 3.91 -6.07 -5.42
CA GLU A 32 4.14 -4.70 -4.99
C GLU A 32 3.41 -3.71 -5.90
N THR A 33 2.24 -3.27 -5.44
CA THR A 33 1.46 -2.19 -6.04
C THR A 33 1.23 -1.08 -5.00
N GLU A 34 0.89 0.12 -5.45
CA GLU A 34 0.58 1.23 -4.54
C GLU A 34 -0.59 0.86 -3.61
N VAL A 35 -1.66 0.29 -4.16
CA VAL A 35 -2.83 -0.15 -3.38
C VAL A 35 -2.43 -1.23 -2.37
N HIS A 36 -1.65 -2.24 -2.77
CA HIS A 36 -1.19 -3.24 -1.83
C HIS A 36 -0.35 -2.62 -0.70
N LEU A 37 0.68 -1.82 -1.02
CA LEU A 37 1.58 -1.22 -0.03
C LEU A 37 0.84 -0.41 1.04
N PHE A 38 -0.19 0.33 0.67
CA PHE A 38 -0.87 1.26 1.58
C PHE A 38 -2.18 0.74 2.16
N CYS A 39 -2.89 -0.14 1.46
CA CYS A 39 -4.26 -0.53 1.81
C CYS A 39 -4.38 -1.98 2.27
N TRP A 40 -3.63 -2.92 1.68
CA TRP A 40 -3.89 -4.36 1.85
C TRP A 40 -2.71 -5.18 2.38
N CYS A 41 -1.51 -4.63 2.36
CA CYS A 41 -0.33 -5.31 2.89
C CYS A 41 -0.54 -5.58 4.38
N LYS A 42 -0.46 -6.85 4.80
CA LYS A 42 -0.62 -7.28 6.20
C LYS A 42 0.26 -6.49 7.18
N VAL A 43 1.46 -6.11 6.75
CA VAL A 43 2.42 -5.33 7.54
C VAL A 43 1.91 -3.90 7.72
N THR A 44 1.57 -3.24 6.61
CA THR A 44 1.07 -1.86 6.65
C THR A 44 -0.29 -1.76 7.36
N ASP A 45 -1.21 -2.70 7.13
CA ASP A 45 -2.51 -2.77 7.82
C ASP A 45 -2.32 -2.86 9.35
N SER A 46 -1.38 -3.69 9.80
CA SER A 46 -1.04 -3.80 11.22
C SER A 46 -0.49 -2.49 11.78
N LEU A 47 0.33 -1.76 11.01
CA LEU A 47 0.80 -0.43 11.37
C LEU A 47 -0.37 0.55 11.47
N TRP A 48 -1.20 0.67 10.44
CA TRP A 48 -2.35 1.58 10.47
C TRP A 48 -3.28 1.31 11.64
N LYS A 49 -3.63 0.04 11.91
CA LYS A 49 -4.41 -0.34 13.09
C LYS A 49 -3.77 0.05 14.41
N ARG A 50 -2.43 0.03 14.50
CA ARG A 50 -1.72 0.54 15.68
C ARG A 50 -1.88 2.05 15.80
N TRP A 51 -1.60 2.79 14.73
CA TRP A 51 -1.70 4.26 14.71
C TRP A 51 -3.15 4.72 14.99
N TRP A 52 -4.15 4.18 14.29
CA TRP A 52 -5.55 4.55 14.52
C TRP A 52 -6.01 4.32 15.95
N ARG A 53 -5.60 3.21 16.58
CA ARG A 53 -5.85 2.96 18.01
C ARG A 53 -5.16 4.00 18.90
N THR A 54 -3.91 4.35 18.59
CA THR A 54 -3.16 5.38 19.34
C THR A 54 -3.83 6.75 19.27
N PHE A 55 -4.41 7.12 18.12
CA PHE A 55 -5.02 8.44 17.91
C PHE A 55 -6.55 8.46 18.06
N GLN A 56 -7.17 7.36 18.52
CA GLN A 56 -8.64 7.22 18.63
C GLN A 56 -9.38 7.58 17.34
N CYS A 57 -8.76 7.32 16.19
CA CYS A 57 -9.33 7.64 14.88
C CYS A 57 -10.37 6.58 14.49
N PRO A 58 -11.61 6.95 14.08
CA PRO A 58 -12.58 6.01 13.57
C PRO A 58 -12.04 5.31 12.32
N VAL A 59 -11.82 4.01 12.42
CA VAL A 59 -11.18 3.21 11.36
C VAL A 59 -12.15 3.07 10.18
N VAL A 60 -11.81 3.67 9.04
CA VAL A 60 -12.32 3.24 7.74
C VAL A 60 -11.14 2.69 6.95
N PRO A 61 -11.04 1.36 6.74
CA PRO A 61 -9.97 0.78 5.95
C PRO A 61 -10.01 1.39 4.55
N PRO A 62 -8.89 1.92 4.05
CA PRO A 62 -8.88 2.46 2.71
C PRO A 62 -8.96 1.30 1.72
N ASN A 63 -10.06 1.21 0.98
CA ASN A 63 -10.23 0.23 -0.10
C ASN A 63 -9.62 0.71 -1.43
N SER A 64 -9.11 1.95 -1.44
CA SER A 64 -8.43 2.59 -2.55
C SER A 64 -7.50 3.67 -2.00
N LEU A 65 -6.49 4.07 -2.79
CA LEU A 65 -5.64 5.21 -2.44
C LEU A 65 -6.44 6.51 -2.31
N GLY A 66 -7.46 6.70 -3.15
CA GLY A 66 -8.36 7.84 -3.05
C GLY A 66 -9.03 7.93 -1.69
N ASN A 67 -9.49 6.81 -1.14
CA ASN A 67 -10.11 6.78 0.19
C ASN A 67 -9.09 7.03 1.32
N LEU A 68 -7.83 6.60 1.17
CA LEU A 68 -6.77 6.85 2.14
C LEU A 68 -6.47 8.35 2.28
N TYR A 69 -6.32 9.07 1.16
CA TYR A 69 -5.98 10.49 1.16
C TYR A 69 -7.16 11.40 1.53
N LEU A 70 -8.39 10.90 1.43
CA LEU A 70 -9.61 11.63 1.78
C LEU A 70 -10.04 11.44 3.25
N MET A 71 -9.31 10.66 4.06
CA MET A 71 -9.53 10.59 5.51
C MET A 71 -9.17 11.95 6.13
N LYS A 72 -10.12 12.88 6.15
CA LYS A 72 -9.99 14.11 6.93
C LYS A 72 -10.08 13.74 8.42
N PRO A 73 -9.14 14.20 9.27
CA PRO A 73 -9.34 14.12 10.70
C PRO A 73 -10.59 14.93 11.07
N VAL A 74 -11.45 14.33 11.90
CA VAL A 74 -12.59 15.01 12.55
C VAL A 74 -12.06 15.94 13.62
#